data_AF-A0A5A8CAL6-F1
#
_entry.id   AF-A0A5A8CAL6-F1
#
_cell.length_a   1.000
_cell.length_b   1.000
_cell.length_c   1.000
_cell.angle_alpha   90.00
_cell.angle_beta   90.00
_cell.angle_gamma   90.00
#
_symmetry.space_group_name_H-M   'P 1'
#
loop_
_entity.id
_entity.type
_entity.pdbx_description
1 polymer ?
#
loop_
_entity_poly.entity_id
_entity_poly.type
_entity_poly.pdbx_seq_one_letter_code
_entity_poly.pdbx_strand_id
1 'polypeptide(L)'
;MSEKRGREAETPDDEYQWERQYERSWDTVQEDAAGRLVVGGACGEGSTEWKRRASARPSVFTPSRRGLLRHLVVVLDCSAAPALARDLPPSRLTVATLALQAFVAGFFAANPVASVALVAASHGTARTLARLTNGPRTILSALAEVEVADANADAEALAAGDSGAGAGAGRAFAVGGDFSIVAAVTEALGALDSVPSYGKKEALLVTGSIATKDGSDVGAVIRSAVDRRMLVSVVSLAGEMHVCKRLAEETSGGFAAALHAAHLAELLEAHFEPPELDDVGAAGPNGEERVPMEQVGFPRLAVGEAGMLLPEHRLTGEGFDCPRCKCRCGDVPSRCRVCGLRLMSAAHLARSYHHIFPAM
;
A
#
# COMPACT_ATOMS: atom_id res chain seq x y z
N MET A 1 52.83 -61.10 -32.50
CA MET A 1 51.65 -60.89 -31.63
C MET A 1 51.75 -59.48 -31.09
N SER A 2 51.07 -58.55 -31.75
CA SER A 2 51.03 -57.13 -31.36
C SER A 2 49.65 -56.84 -30.80
N GLU A 3 49.55 -56.62 -29.49
CA GLU A 3 48.35 -56.10 -28.86
C GLU A 3 48.29 -54.59 -29.06
N LYS A 4 47.55 -54.15 -30.08
CA LYS A 4 47.08 -52.77 -30.19
C LYS A 4 45.89 -52.61 -29.24
N ARG A 5 46.16 -51.99 -28.08
CA ARG A 5 45.12 -51.47 -27.17
C ARG A 5 44.30 -50.44 -27.94
N GLY A 6 43.01 -50.74 -28.15
CA GLY A 6 42.06 -49.85 -28.81
C GLY A 6 41.95 -48.54 -28.03
N ARG A 7 42.12 -47.42 -28.73
CA ARG A 7 41.77 -46.10 -28.24
C ARG A 7 40.25 -45.99 -28.44
N GLU A 8 39.50 -46.01 -27.34
CA GLU A 8 38.07 -45.73 -27.35
C GLU A 8 37.87 -44.33 -27.97
N ALA A 9 36.98 -44.25 -28.94
CA ALA A 9 36.58 -43.00 -29.57
C ALA A 9 35.73 -42.23 -28.55
N GLU A 10 36.20 -41.05 -28.15
CA GLU A 10 35.43 -40.07 -27.40
C GLU A 10 34.15 -39.75 -28.19
N THR A 11 32.99 -39.94 -27.56
CA THR A 11 31.68 -39.61 -28.12
C THR A 11 31.54 -38.09 -28.25
N PRO A 12 30.97 -37.54 -29.35
CA PRO A 12 30.90 -36.10 -29.60
C PRO A 12 29.87 -35.33 -28.74
N ASP A 13 29.47 -35.85 -27.58
CA ASP A 13 28.34 -35.37 -26.80
C ASP A 13 28.72 -34.90 -25.38
N ASP A 14 29.99 -34.54 -25.17
CA ASP A 14 30.51 -33.97 -23.91
C ASP A 14 30.93 -32.48 -24.07
N GLU A 15 30.29 -31.73 -24.97
CA GLU A 15 30.37 -30.26 -24.94
C GLU A 15 29.50 -29.74 -23.79
N TYR A 16 30.10 -28.97 -22.89
CA TYR A 16 29.35 -28.32 -21.83
C TYR A 16 28.33 -27.35 -22.44
N GLN A 17 27.18 -27.16 -21.79
CA GLN A 17 26.08 -26.29 -22.27
C GLN A 17 26.53 -24.84 -22.63
N TRP A 18 27.66 -24.36 -22.09
CA TRP A 18 28.25 -23.06 -22.37
C TRP A 18 29.31 -23.06 -23.49
N GLU A 19 29.71 -24.24 -23.99
CA GLU A 19 30.58 -24.44 -25.17
C GLU A 19 29.76 -24.51 -26.47
N ARG A 20 28.45 -24.74 -26.37
CA ARG A 20 27.52 -24.69 -27.51
C ARG A 20 27.45 -23.29 -28.09
N GLN A 21 27.37 -23.19 -29.42
CA GLN A 21 27.04 -21.92 -30.09
C GLN A 21 25.71 -21.39 -29.54
N TYR A 22 25.68 -20.09 -29.23
CA TYR A 22 24.49 -19.39 -28.76
C TYR A 22 23.32 -19.58 -29.73
N GLU A 23 22.41 -20.49 -29.42
CA GLU A 23 21.14 -20.62 -30.12
C GLU A 23 20.29 -19.40 -29.79
N ARG A 24 19.95 -18.62 -30.82
CA ARG A 24 19.23 -17.37 -30.64
C ARG A 24 17.78 -17.69 -30.27
N SER A 25 17.38 -17.30 -29.08
CA SER A 25 16.00 -17.51 -28.56
C SER A 25 14.90 -16.86 -29.42
N TRP A 26 15.25 -15.96 -30.34
CA TRP A 26 14.32 -15.33 -31.28
C TRP A 26 14.18 -16.07 -32.62
N ASP A 27 15.04 -17.04 -32.94
CA ASP A 27 14.89 -17.86 -34.15
C ASP A 27 13.66 -18.77 -34.05
N THR A 28 13.18 -19.02 -32.83
CA THR A 28 11.95 -19.75 -32.55
C THR A 28 10.70 -18.88 -32.68
N VAL A 29 10.82 -17.54 -32.74
CA VAL A 29 9.67 -16.64 -32.85
C VAL A 29 9.30 -16.49 -34.33
N GLN A 30 8.13 -16.99 -34.72
CA GLN A 30 7.60 -16.95 -36.08
C GLN A 30 6.37 -16.06 -36.16
N GLU A 31 6.13 -15.43 -37.31
CA GLU A 31 4.90 -14.66 -37.53
C GLU A 31 3.75 -15.57 -37.96
N ASP A 32 2.57 -15.41 -37.35
CA ASP A 32 1.35 -16.05 -37.81
C ASP A 32 0.81 -15.39 -39.10
N ALA A 33 -0.20 -16.00 -39.71
CA ALA A 33 -0.84 -15.48 -40.93
C ALA A 33 -1.49 -14.09 -40.76
N ALA A 34 -1.63 -13.59 -39.53
CA ALA A 34 -2.13 -12.27 -39.19
C ALA A 34 -1.00 -11.26 -38.87
N GLY A 35 0.27 -11.65 -39.02
CA GLY A 35 1.45 -10.82 -38.76
C GLY A 35 1.76 -10.65 -37.27
N ARG A 36 1.28 -11.54 -36.40
CA ARG A 36 1.57 -11.53 -34.96
C ARG A 36 2.72 -12.50 -34.66
N LEU A 37 3.67 -12.07 -33.84
CA LEU A 37 4.79 -12.90 -33.41
C LEU A 37 4.33 -13.99 -32.43
N VAL A 38 4.64 -15.25 -32.75
CA VAL A 38 4.33 -16.44 -31.96
C VAL A 38 5.60 -17.23 -31.69
N VAL A 39 5.84 -17.66 -30.45
CA VAL A 39 6.98 -18.54 -30.14
C VAL A 39 6.65 -19.96 -30.61
N GLY A 40 7.37 -20.44 -31.61
CA GLY A 40 7.30 -21.80 -32.13
C GLY A 40 7.69 -22.81 -31.06
N GLY A 41 6.70 -23.51 -30.51
CA GLY A 41 6.91 -24.46 -29.41
C GLY A 41 6.12 -24.04 -28.18
N ALA A 42 4.87 -24.48 -28.13
CA ALA A 42 4.09 -24.71 -26.91
C ALA A 42 4.13 -23.63 -25.81
N CYS A 43 4.14 -22.34 -26.17
CA CYS A 43 3.69 -21.28 -25.27
C CYS A 43 2.68 -20.42 -26.01
N GLY A 44 1.54 -21.03 -26.32
CA GLY A 44 0.39 -20.35 -26.90
C GLY A 44 -0.11 -19.22 -26.00
N GLU A 45 -0.81 -18.28 -26.64
CA GLU A 45 -1.51 -17.11 -26.08
C GLU A 45 -2.24 -17.36 -24.74
N GLY A 46 -2.53 -18.63 -24.39
CA GLY A 46 -3.08 -19.04 -23.12
C GLY A 46 -2.18 -18.90 -21.88
N SER A 47 -0.87 -18.66 -21.96
CA SER A 47 0.00 -18.64 -20.75
C SER A 47 -0.24 -17.43 -19.83
N THR A 48 -0.52 -16.25 -20.38
CA THR A 48 -0.78 -15.03 -19.59
C THR A 48 -2.24 -14.94 -19.14
N GLU A 49 -3.18 -15.40 -19.97
CA GLU A 49 -4.59 -15.52 -19.57
C GLU A 49 -4.81 -16.63 -18.55
N TRP A 50 -4.15 -17.79 -18.67
CA TRP A 50 -4.13 -18.84 -17.65
C TRP A 50 -3.61 -18.33 -16.31
N LYS A 51 -2.50 -17.57 -16.29
CA LYS A 51 -1.96 -16.97 -15.06
C LYS A 51 -2.91 -15.96 -14.42
N ARG A 52 -3.59 -15.13 -15.22
CA ARG A 52 -4.64 -14.21 -14.76
C ARG A 52 -5.86 -14.96 -14.21
N ARG A 53 -6.28 -16.03 -14.89
CA ARG A 53 -7.43 -16.86 -14.50
C ARG A 53 -7.14 -17.79 -13.31
N ALA A 54 -5.87 -18.19 -13.12
CA ALA A 54 -5.41 -18.97 -11.98
C ALA A 54 -5.22 -18.12 -10.71
N SER A 55 -4.87 -16.82 -10.86
CA SER A 55 -4.83 -15.86 -9.74
C SER A 55 -6.21 -15.38 -9.32
N ALA A 56 -7.18 -15.36 -10.25
CA ALA A 56 -8.59 -15.18 -9.95
C ALA A 56 -9.14 -16.46 -9.28
N ARG A 57 -8.82 -16.67 -8.00
CA ARG A 57 -9.53 -17.66 -7.20
C ARG A 57 -11.01 -17.29 -7.28
N PRO A 58 -11.93 -18.19 -7.69
CA PRO A 58 -13.34 -17.93 -7.52
C PRO A 58 -13.55 -17.74 -6.02
N SER A 59 -13.88 -16.52 -5.59
CA SER A 59 -14.15 -16.25 -4.19
C SER A 59 -15.42 -17.02 -3.86
N VAL A 60 -15.27 -18.19 -3.24
CA VAL A 60 -16.39 -18.84 -2.57
C VAL A 60 -16.82 -17.84 -1.51
N PHE A 61 -17.97 -17.21 -1.70
CA PHE A 61 -18.49 -16.25 -0.74
C PHE A 61 -18.73 -16.99 0.58
N THR A 62 -17.84 -16.75 1.53
CA THR A 62 -18.01 -17.19 2.90
C THR A 62 -18.56 -15.98 3.66
N PRO A 63 -19.74 -16.10 4.30
CA PRO A 63 -20.28 -15.01 5.09
C PRO A 63 -19.40 -14.79 6.32
N SER A 64 -18.47 -13.85 6.21
CA SER A 64 -17.54 -13.46 7.26
C SER A 64 -17.83 -12.03 7.74
N ARG A 65 -17.50 -11.76 9.00
CA ARG A 65 -17.63 -10.41 9.57
C ARG A 65 -16.50 -9.55 9.04
N ARG A 66 -16.81 -8.32 8.65
CA ARG A 66 -15.83 -7.42 8.02
C ARG A 66 -15.76 -6.09 8.74
N GLY A 67 -14.54 -5.57 8.87
CA GLY A 67 -14.28 -4.28 9.51
C GLY A 67 -14.55 -3.12 8.57
N LEU A 68 -15.80 -2.64 8.48
CA LEU A 68 -16.14 -1.53 7.58
C LEU A 68 -15.51 -0.19 8.01
N LEU A 69 -15.33 0.04 9.32
CA LEU A 69 -14.66 1.23 9.85
C LEU A 69 -13.15 1.02 9.90
N ARG A 70 -12.49 1.33 8.78
CA ARG A 70 -11.07 1.11 8.56
C ARG A 70 -10.25 2.36 8.85
N HIS A 71 -9.12 2.19 9.52
CA HIS A 71 -8.12 3.21 9.75
C HIS A 71 -6.80 2.72 9.19
N LEU A 72 -6.50 3.13 7.96
CA LEU A 72 -5.34 2.69 7.21
C LEU A 72 -4.21 3.73 7.31
N VAL A 73 -3.03 3.31 7.72
CA VAL A 73 -1.80 4.10 7.57
C VAL A 73 -1.03 3.54 6.39
N VAL A 74 -0.88 4.34 5.33
CA VAL A 74 0.03 4.02 4.24
C VAL A 74 1.40 4.51 4.64
N VAL A 75 2.37 3.59 4.68
CA VAL A 75 3.77 3.91 4.92
C VAL A 75 4.53 3.74 3.61
N LEU A 76 5.12 4.83 3.12
CA LEU A 76 5.92 4.84 1.90
C LEU A 76 7.42 4.88 2.25
N ASP A 77 8.18 3.95 1.68
CA ASP A 77 9.63 3.97 1.72
C ASP A 77 10.19 5.02 0.74
N CYS A 78 10.70 6.12 1.30
CA CYS A 78 11.35 7.20 0.58
C CYS A 78 12.87 7.21 0.85
N SER A 79 13.46 6.05 1.10
CA SER A 79 14.91 5.91 1.26
C SER A 79 15.66 5.97 -0.07
N ALA A 80 16.99 5.96 -0.03
CA ALA A 80 17.82 6.04 -1.24
C ALA A 80 17.65 4.84 -2.17
N ALA A 81 17.34 3.65 -1.65
CA ALA A 81 17.20 2.43 -2.45
C ALA A 81 16.06 2.51 -3.49
N PRO A 82 14.80 2.83 -3.13
CA PRO A 82 13.73 3.01 -4.11
C PRO A 82 13.89 4.26 -4.99
N ALA A 83 14.51 5.33 -4.49
CA ALA A 83 14.71 6.56 -5.25
C ALA A 83 15.74 6.38 -6.39
N LEU A 84 16.85 5.69 -6.11
CA LEU A 84 17.94 5.50 -7.08
C LEU A 84 17.74 4.30 -8.02
N ALA A 85 16.93 3.31 -7.62
CA ALA A 85 16.72 2.11 -8.42
C ALA A 85 15.93 2.42 -9.71
N ARG A 86 16.43 1.91 -10.84
CA ARG A 86 15.91 2.16 -12.20
C ARG A 86 15.35 0.90 -12.88
N ASP A 87 15.10 -0.16 -12.13
CA ASP A 87 14.44 -1.38 -12.61
C ASP A 87 12.97 -1.15 -13.00
N LEU A 88 12.30 -0.19 -12.35
CA LEU A 88 10.98 0.30 -12.72
C LEU A 88 11.04 1.76 -13.21
N PRO A 89 10.81 1.99 -14.52
CA PRO A 89 10.55 3.26 -15.17
C PRO A 89 9.83 4.39 -14.42
N PRO A 90 10.35 5.59 -14.04
CA PRO A 90 11.74 6.08 -14.02
C PRO A 90 12.48 5.79 -12.70
N SER A 91 11.78 5.64 -11.57
CA SER A 91 12.31 5.12 -10.30
C SER A 91 11.24 4.29 -9.60
N ARG A 92 11.65 3.36 -8.72
CA ARG A 92 10.69 2.61 -7.90
C ARG A 92 9.82 3.54 -7.06
N LEU A 93 10.40 4.61 -6.51
CA LEU A 93 9.67 5.59 -5.71
C LEU A 93 8.61 6.33 -6.52
N THR A 94 8.93 6.77 -7.74
CA THR A 94 7.95 7.40 -8.64
C THR A 94 6.83 6.41 -8.98
N VAL A 95 7.15 5.17 -9.36
CA VAL A 95 6.13 4.16 -9.68
C VAL A 95 5.24 3.85 -8.47
N ALA A 96 5.83 3.70 -7.27
CA ALA A 96 5.09 3.49 -6.04
C ALA A 96 4.16 4.67 -5.71
N THR A 97 4.64 5.90 -5.90
CA THR A 97 3.87 7.12 -5.62
C THR A 97 2.67 7.26 -6.57
N LEU A 98 2.87 7.04 -7.87
CA LEU A 98 1.80 7.05 -8.86
C LEU A 98 0.76 5.94 -8.61
N ALA A 99 1.23 4.73 -8.29
CA ALA A 99 0.34 3.62 -7.93
C ALA A 99 -0.46 3.94 -6.65
N LEU A 100 0.17 4.58 -5.66
CA LEU A 100 -0.50 5.02 -4.44
C LEU A 100 -1.52 6.15 -4.68
N GLN A 101 -1.28 7.08 -5.60
CA GLN A 101 -2.26 8.10 -5.96
C GLN A 101 -3.54 7.46 -6.54
N ALA A 102 -3.37 6.50 -7.46
CA ALA A 102 -4.48 5.73 -8.02
C ALA A 102 -5.19 4.89 -6.94
N PHE A 103 -4.42 4.21 -6.10
CA PHE A 103 -4.92 3.44 -4.97
C PHE A 103 -5.75 4.30 -4.02
N VAL A 104 -5.28 5.48 -3.62
CA VAL A 104 -6.00 6.37 -2.69
C VAL A 104 -7.36 6.78 -3.29
N ALA A 105 -7.39 7.15 -4.56
CA ALA A 105 -8.63 7.52 -5.24
C ALA A 105 -9.63 6.34 -5.31
N GLY A 106 -9.15 5.14 -5.70
CA GLY A 106 -9.97 3.93 -5.74
C GLY A 106 -10.40 3.44 -4.35
N PHE A 107 -9.52 3.55 -3.36
CA PHE A 107 -9.75 3.13 -1.99
C PHE A 107 -10.88 3.93 -1.34
N PHE A 108 -10.88 5.26 -1.48
CA PHE A 108 -11.98 6.09 -0.97
C PHE A 108 -13.28 5.91 -1.75
N ALA A 109 -13.22 5.51 -3.03
CA ALA A 109 -14.41 5.17 -3.80
C ALA A 109 -15.06 3.88 -3.28
N ALA A 110 -14.26 2.84 -3.03
CA ALA A 110 -14.69 1.55 -2.50
C ALA A 110 -15.00 1.55 -0.99
N ASN A 111 -14.29 2.37 -0.21
CA ASN A 111 -14.35 2.46 1.25
C ASN A 111 -14.54 3.91 1.73
N PRO A 112 -15.71 4.53 1.50
CA PRO A 112 -15.90 5.95 1.80
C PRO A 112 -15.94 6.29 3.30
N VAL A 113 -16.12 5.30 4.18
CA VAL A 113 -16.10 5.52 5.64
C VAL A 113 -14.72 5.30 6.26
N ALA A 114 -13.73 4.91 5.46
CA ALA A 114 -12.37 4.70 5.91
C ALA A 114 -11.66 6.03 6.18
N SER A 115 -10.70 5.98 7.10
CA SER A 115 -9.74 7.06 7.33
C SER A 115 -8.37 6.59 6.86
N VAL A 116 -7.64 7.43 6.15
CA VAL A 116 -6.28 7.14 5.66
C VAL A 116 -5.30 8.17 6.20
N ALA A 117 -4.10 7.74 6.57
CA ALA A 117 -2.95 8.59 6.87
C ALA A 117 -1.76 8.21 5.98
N LEU A 118 -0.84 9.15 5.75
CA LEU A 118 0.39 8.91 5.00
C LEU A 118 1.60 9.20 5.88
N VAL A 119 2.46 8.19 6.01
CA VAL A 119 3.76 8.26 6.68
C VAL A 119 4.85 8.00 5.63
N ALA A 120 5.90 8.82 5.64
CA ALA A 120 7.06 8.61 4.79
C ALA A 120 8.27 8.24 5.65
N ALA A 121 9.00 7.20 5.23
CA ALA A 121 10.22 6.75 5.88
C ALA A 121 11.44 7.21 5.06
N SER A 122 12.30 8.05 5.64
CA SER A 122 13.55 8.50 5.04
C SER A 122 14.62 8.80 6.09
N HIS A 123 15.90 8.70 5.69
CA HIS A 123 17.06 8.96 6.55
C HIS A 123 17.06 8.22 7.91
N GLY A 124 16.59 6.97 7.93
CA GLY A 124 16.49 6.15 9.15
C GLY A 124 15.40 6.60 10.12
N THR A 125 14.52 7.51 9.70
CA THR A 125 13.40 8.04 10.49
C THR A 125 12.09 7.91 9.72
N ALA A 126 10.96 8.10 10.40
CA ALA A 126 9.65 8.16 9.77
C ALA A 126 8.91 9.41 10.22
N ARG A 127 8.15 10.00 9.30
CA ARG A 127 7.40 11.23 9.53
C ARG A 127 6.00 11.13 8.94
N THR A 128 4.99 11.45 9.75
CA THR A 128 3.62 11.61 9.24
C THR A 128 3.53 12.86 8.34
N LEU A 129 3.30 12.66 7.04
CA LEU A 129 3.07 13.74 6.08
C LEU A 129 1.61 14.20 6.09
N ALA A 130 0.68 13.24 6.12
CA ALA A 130 -0.75 13.50 6.24
C ALA A 130 -1.32 12.74 7.43
N ARG A 131 -1.92 13.47 8.39
CA ARG A 131 -2.67 12.88 9.50
C ARG A 131 -3.92 12.17 8.98
N LEU A 132 -4.50 11.31 9.82
CA LEU A 132 -5.75 10.59 9.53
C LEU A 132 -6.84 11.54 8.99
N THR A 133 -7.21 11.32 7.74
CA THR A 133 -8.22 12.08 7.00
C THR A 133 -9.21 11.14 6.32
N ASN A 134 -10.41 11.63 6.03
CA ASN A 134 -11.47 10.87 5.34
C ASN A 134 -11.61 11.29 3.86
N GLY A 135 -10.69 12.11 3.36
CA GLY A 135 -10.72 12.64 1.99
C GLY A 135 -9.38 12.48 1.29
N PRO A 136 -9.38 12.23 -0.03
CA PRO A 136 -8.16 11.95 -0.78
C PRO A 136 -7.25 13.18 -0.97
N ARG A 137 -7.81 14.40 -1.01
CA ARG A 137 -7.06 15.62 -1.40
C ARG A 137 -5.80 15.88 -0.57
N THR A 138 -5.88 15.73 0.76
CA THR A 138 -4.74 15.94 1.66
C THR A 138 -3.63 14.91 1.45
N ILE A 139 -4.01 13.68 1.10
CA ILE A 139 -3.03 12.61 0.85
C ILE A 139 -2.41 12.78 -0.53
N LEU A 140 -3.21 13.13 -1.56
CA LEU A 140 -2.70 13.38 -2.91
C LEU A 140 -1.75 14.58 -2.94
N SER A 141 -2.05 15.65 -2.20
CA SER A 141 -1.11 16.78 -2.05
C SER A 141 0.17 16.36 -1.32
N ALA A 142 0.07 15.57 -0.25
CA ALA A 142 1.26 15.04 0.43
C ALA A 142 2.09 14.10 -0.46
N LEU A 143 1.47 13.30 -1.34
CA LEU A 143 2.19 12.49 -2.33
C LEU A 143 2.87 13.36 -3.39
N ALA A 144 2.23 14.44 -3.84
CA ALA A 144 2.87 15.40 -4.75
C ALA A 144 4.08 16.11 -4.09
N GLU A 145 4.03 16.37 -2.78
CA GLU A 145 5.21 16.87 -2.04
C GLU A 145 6.37 15.85 -2.06
N VAL A 146 6.08 14.55 -2.02
CA VAL A 146 7.09 13.48 -2.15
C VAL A 146 7.69 13.46 -3.56
N GLU A 147 6.89 13.62 -4.61
CA GLU A 147 7.39 13.67 -5.99
C GLU A 147 8.32 14.86 -6.21
N VAL A 148 7.97 16.04 -5.68
CA VAL A 148 8.83 17.22 -5.74
C VAL A 148 10.13 16.99 -4.96
N ALA A 149 10.05 16.32 -3.81
CA ALA A 149 11.24 15.99 -3.02
C ALA A 149 12.15 14.97 -3.72
N ASP A 150 11.60 13.97 -4.43
CA ASP A 150 12.36 13.00 -5.23
C ASP A 150 13.12 13.72 -6.37
N ALA A 151 12.46 14.62 -7.09
CA ALA A 151 13.08 15.41 -8.15
C ALA A 151 14.22 16.32 -7.63
N ASN A 152 14.08 16.86 -6.40
CA ASN A 152 15.12 17.66 -5.78
C ASN A 152 16.26 16.81 -5.18
N ALA A 153 15.99 15.56 -4.79
CA ALA A 153 16.98 14.67 -4.21
C ALA A 153 18.06 14.28 -5.23
N ASP A 154 17.70 14.12 -6.51
CA ASP A 154 18.67 13.94 -7.60
C ASP A 154 19.64 15.14 -7.70
N ALA A 155 19.18 16.37 -7.42
CA ALA A 155 20.01 17.57 -7.42
C ALA A 155 20.86 17.72 -6.14
N GLU A 156 20.31 17.39 -4.97
CA GLU A 156 21.03 17.43 -3.69
C GLU A 156 22.05 16.30 -3.54
N ALA A 157 21.81 15.11 -4.12
CA ALA A 157 22.76 14.00 -4.13
C ALA A 157 24.07 14.33 -4.88
N LEU A 158 24.02 15.26 -5.84
CA LEU A 158 25.18 15.83 -6.52
C LEU A 158 25.92 16.89 -5.68
N ALA A 159 25.27 17.46 -4.67
CA ALA A 159 25.79 18.55 -3.84
C ALA A 159 26.21 18.11 -2.42
N ALA A 160 25.64 17.03 -1.89
CA ALA A 160 25.84 16.58 -0.51
C ALA A 160 27.04 15.65 -0.36
N GLY A 161 28.23 16.25 -0.29
CA GLY A 161 29.32 15.70 0.51
C GLY A 161 28.98 15.83 2.00
N ASP A 162 28.87 14.68 2.67
CA ASP A 162 29.00 14.44 4.10
C ASP A 162 28.62 15.60 5.05
N SER A 163 27.33 15.74 5.37
CA SER A 163 26.91 16.37 6.63
C SER A 163 25.56 15.82 7.09
N GLY A 164 25.65 14.83 7.98
CA GLY A 164 24.52 14.34 8.74
C GLY A 164 24.08 15.29 9.86
N ALA A 165 22.89 14.98 10.38
CA ALA A 165 22.28 15.44 11.62
C ALA A 165 21.57 16.80 11.58
N GLY A 166 20.24 16.74 11.51
CA GLY A 166 19.36 17.86 11.81
C GLY A 166 17.88 17.58 11.55
N ALA A 167 17.31 16.56 12.20
CA ALA A 167 15.86 16.31 12.20
C ALA A 167 15.16 17.34 13.11
N GLY A 168 15.00 18.57 12.62
CA GLY A 168 14.17 19.60 13.24
C GLY A 168 12.74 19.55 12.71
N ALA A 169 11.75 19.75 13.59
CA ALA A 169 10.30 19.72 13.32
C ALA A 169 9.77 20.84 12.39
N GLY A 170 10.62 21.42 11.55
CA GLY A 170 10.29 22.44 10.56
C GLY A 170 11.08 22.34 9.25
N ARG A 171 11.80 21.23 9.01
CA ARG A 171 12.53 21.01 7.74
C ARG A 171 11.58 20.45 6.68
N ALA A 172 11.74 20.92 5.44
CA ALA A 172 11.07 20.33 4.27
C ALA A 172 11.36 18.82 4.20
N PHE A 173 10.41 18.04 3.70
CA PHE A 173 10.61 16.61 3.49
C PHE A 173 11.79 16.39 2.53
N ALA A 174 12.65 15.42 2.83
CA ALA A 174 13.74 15.01 1.94
C ALA A 174 13.67 13.50 1.70
N VAL A 175 13.87 13.12 0.45
CA VAL A 175 13.98 11.73 -0.01
C VAL A 175 15.44 11.30 0.08
N GLY A 176 15.69 10.08 0.55
CA GLY A 176 17.03 9.53 0.64
C GLY A 176 17.38 8.92 2.00
N GLY A 177 18.66 8.59 2.16
CA GLY A 177 19.19 7.90 3.33
C GLY A 177 18.70 6.45 3.44
N ASP A 178 18.66 5.93 4.66
CA ASP A 178 18.37 4.52 4.92
C ASP A 178 16.91 4.27 5.33
N PHE A 179 16.41 3.06 5.08
CA PHE A 179 15.08 2.64 5.52
C PHE A 179 15.11 2.05 6.94
N SER A 180 14.25 2.52 7.85
CA SER A 180 14.06 1.93 9.18
C SER A 180 12.62 1.45 9.35
N ILE A 181 12.46 0.14 9.53
CA ILE A 181 11.15 -0.47 9.78
C ILE A 181 10.64 -0.13 11.18
N VAL A 182 11.55 -0.03 12.16
CA VAL A 182 11.21 0.35 13.54
C VAL A 182 10.62 1.75 13.55
N ALA A 183 11.27 2.72 12.89
CA ALA A 183 10.76 4.09 12.84
C ALA A 183 9.42 4.15 12.11
N ALA A 184 9.31 3.50 10.96
CA ALA A 184 8.10 3.40 10.16
C ALA A 184 6.89 2.88 10.95
N VAL A 185 7.04 1.73 11.60
CA VAL A 185 5.96 1.08 12.35
C VAL A 185 5.63 1.86 13.63
N THR A 186 6.62 2.43 14.31
CA THR A 186 6.40 3.24 15.53
C THR A 186 5.60 4.51 15.20
N GLU A 187 5.93 5.21 14.12
CA GLU A 187 5.19 6.38 13.67
C GLU A 187 3.77 6.01 13.22
N ALA A 188 3.60 4.87 12.55
CA ALA A 188 2.27 4.36 12.18
C ALA A 188 1.42 4.01 13.40
N LEU A 189 2.00 3.39 14.44
CA LEU A 189 1.33 3.13 15.72
C LEU A 189 0.88 4.43 16.37
N GLY A 190 1.76 5.45 16.42
CA GLY A 190 1.45 6.76 16.97
C GLY A 190 0.30 7.47 16.23
N ALA A 191 0.25 7.35 14.89
CA ALA A 191 -0.87 7.88 14.10
C ALA A 191 -2.21 7.19 14.45
N LEU A 192 -2.17 5.90 14.80
CA LEU A 192 -3.33 5.07 15.12
C LEU A 192 -3.70 5.05 16.62
N ASP A 193 -2.93 5.71 17.49
CA ASP A 193 -3.25 5.77 18.93
C ASP A 193 -4.55 6.55 19.20
N SER A 194 -4.88 7.52 18.35
CA SER A 194 -6.13 8.29 18.43
C SER A 194 -7.37 7.51 17.98
N VAL A 195 -7.18 6.32 17.38
CA VAL A 195 -8.27 5.52 16.82
C VAL A 195 -8.97 4.72 17.91
N PRO A 196 -10.31 4.79 17.99
CA PRO A 196 -11.08 4.03 18.98
C PRO A 196 -11.02 2.52 18.73
N SER A 197 -11.22 1.74 19.80
CA SER A 197 -11.01 0.28 19.82
C SER A 197 -11.91 -0.53 18.88
N TYR A 198 -13.02 0.03 18.40
CA TYR A 198 -13.92 -0.62 17.45
C TYR A 198 -13.48 -0.49 15.99
N GLY A 199 -12.59 0.46 15.70
CA GLY A 199 -12.04 0.66 14.36
C GLY A 199 -10.91 -0.32 14.11
N LYS A 200 -10.87 -0.91 12.91
CA LYS A 200 -9.74 -1.75 12.52
C LYS A 200 -8.55 -0.86 12.20
N LYS A 201 -7.43 -1.16 12.86
CA LYS A 201 -6.14 -0.49 12.70
C LYS A 201 -5.33 -1.27 11.67
N GLU A 202 -5.08 -0.64 10.53
CA GLU A 202 -4.38 -1.25 9.40
C GLU A 202 -3.16 -0.39 9.05
N ALA A 203 -2.05 -1.02 8.70
CA ALA A 203 -0.89 -0.36 8.12
C ALA A 203 -0.50 -1.08 6.83
N LEU A 204 -0.33 -0.32 5.75
CA LEU A 204 0.14 -0.81 4.45
C LEU A 204 1.52 -0.22 4.18
N LEU A 205 2.55 -1.04 4.27
CA LEU A 205 3.93 -0.66 4.05
C LEU A 205 4.31 -0.94 2.59
N VAL A 206 4.60 0.11 1.83
CA VAL A 206 5.11 0.02 0.46
C VAL A 206 6.61 0.28 0.51
N THR A 207 7.41 -0.78 0.31
CA THR A 207 8.88 -0.72 0.45
C THR A 207 9.59 -1.10 -0.85
N GLY A 208 10.65 -0.38 -1.19
CA GLY A 208 11.55 -0.75 -2.30
C GLY A 208 12.95 -1.13 -1.83
N SER A 209 13.16 -1.17 -0.51
CA SER A 209 14.42 -1.51 0.14
C SER A 209 14.50 -3.00 0.49
N ILE A 210 15.68 -3.58 0.30
CA ILE A 210 15.98 -4.98 0.68
C ILE A 210 16.67 -5.10 2.05
N ALA A 211 17.03 -3.96 2.65
CA ALA A 211 17.68 -3.89 3.94
C ALA A 211 17.01 -2.81 4.80
N THR A 212 17.09 -2.99 6.11
CA THR A 212 16.64 -2.01 7.09
C THR A 212 17.75 -1.70 8.08
N LYS A 213 17.84 -0.44 8.53
CA LYS A 213 18.80 0.03 9.53
C LYS A 213 18.04 0.60 10.71
N ASP A 214 17.95 -0.20 11.78
CA ASP A 214 17.17 0.15 12.97
C ASP A 214 18.09 0.41 14.17
N GLY A 215 17.74 1.40 14.99
CA GLY A 215 18.44 1.72 16.23
C GLY A 215 17.98 0.90 17.45
N SER A 216 16.92 0.11 17.32
CA SER A 216 16.34 -0.69 18.41
C SER A 216 15.88 -2.07 17.93
N ASP A 217 15.48 -2.93 18.87
CA ASP A 217 14.99 -4.29 18.55
C ASP A 217 13.69 -4.27 17.74
N VAL A 218 13.73 -4.87 16.56
CA VAL A 218 12.56 -5.03 15.68
C VAL A 218 11.51 -5.94 16.31
N GLY A 219 11.92 -6.96 17.06
CA GLY A 219 11.01 -7.90 17.71
C GLY A 219 10.14 -7.25 18.80
N ALA A 220 10.64 -6.22 19.48
CA ALA A 220 9.86 -5.43 20.42
C ALA A 220 8.76 -4.60 19.72
N VAL A 221 9.05 -4.06 18.53
CA VAL A 221 8.08 -3.28 17.75
C VAL A 221 7.01 -4.17 17.16
N ILE A 222 7.36 -5.36 16.65
CA ILE A 222 6.39 -6.34 16.16
C ILE A 222 5.41 -6.71 17.29
N ARG A 223 5.92 -7.05 18.47
CA ARG A 223 5.08 -7.32 19.65
C ARG A 223 4.18 -6.13 19.99
N SER A 224 4.72 -4.92 19.96
CA SER A 224 3.95 -3.69 20.23
C SER A 224 2.82 -3.44 19.22
N ALA A 225 3.00 -3.85 17.96
CA ALA A 225 1.98 -3.80 16.92
C ALA A 225 0.87 -4.84 17.15
N VAL A 226 1.26 -6.06 17.51
CA VAL A 226 0.32 -7.15 17.87
C VAL A 226 -0.50 -6.77 19.11
N ASP A 227 0.14 -6.23 20.15
CA ASP A 227 -0.53 -5.80 21.39
C ASP A 227 -1.58 -4.71 21.12
N ARG A 228 -1.31 -3.82 20.15
CA ARG A 228 -2.23 -2.76 19.71
C ARG A 228 -3.27 -3.22 18.69
N ARG A 229 -3.27 -4.52 18.33
CA ARG A 229 -4.15 -5.14 17.30
C ARG A 229 -4.09 -4.40 15.96
N MET A 230 -2.90 -3.98 15.56
CA MET A 230 -2.66 -3.38 14.25
C MET A 230 -2.31 -4.49 13.25
N LEU A 231 -3.07 -4.57 12.16
CA LEU A 231 -2.79 -5.45 11.03
C LEU A 231 -1.79 -4.76 10.11
N VAL A 232 -0.65 -5.39 9.85
CA VAL A 232 0.38 -4.83 8.96
C VAL A 232 0.49 -5.67 7.70
N SER A 233 0.22 -5.07 6.55
CA SER A 233 0.49 -5.67 5.24
C SER A 233 1.66 -4.97 4.58
N VAL A 234 2.49 -5.73 3.87
CA VAL A 234 3.69 -5.21 3.22
C VAL A 234 3.68 -5.58 1.75
N VAL A 235 3.86 -4.57 0.90
CA VAL A 235 4.07 -4.72 -0.53
C VAL A 235 5.49 -4.26 -0.87
N SER A 236 6.33 -5.21 -1.30
CA SER A 236 7.74 -4.96 -1.64
C SER A 236 7.94 -4.85 -3.15
N LEU A 237 8.62 -3.82 -3.63
CA LEU A 237 8.97 -3.65 -5.05
C LEU A 237 10.28 -4.36 -5.44
N ALA A 238 11.12 -4.71 -4.47
CA ALA A 238 12.45 -5.27 -4.76
C ALA A 238 12.51 -6.80 -4.57
N GLY A 239 11.93 -7.30 -3.49
CA GLY A 239 11.99 -8.73 -3.14
C GLY A 239 11.54 -9.04 -1.71
N GLU A 240 11.56 -10.32 -1.36
CA GLU A 240 11.16 -10.77 -0.03
C GLU A 240 12.18 -10.35 1.05
N MET A 241 11.71 -9.60 2.05
CA MET A 241 12.48 -9.33 3.26
C MET A 241 11.91 -10.16 4.40
N HIS A 242 12.73 -11.04 4.98
CA HIS A 242 12.31 -11.95 6.05
C HIS A 242 11.66 -11.22 7.23
N VAL A 243 12.22 -10.07 7.62
CA VAL A 243 11.71 -9.25 8.73
C VAL A 243 10.31 -8.68 8.42
N CYS A 244 10.09 -8.16 7.21
CA CYS A 244 8.78 -7.66 6.78
C CYS A 244 7.73 -8.78 6.68
N LYS A 245 8.14 -9.95 6.19
CA LYS A 245 7.25 -11.13 6.11
C LYS A 245 6.84 -11.59 7.50
N ARG A 246 7.80 -11.72 8.42
CA ARG A 246 7.55 -12.05 9.82
C ARG A 246 6.61 -11.02 10.49
N LEU A 247 6.82 -9.72 10.25
CA LEU A 247 5.94 -8.66 10.75
C LEU A 247 4.50 -8.83 10.22
N ALA A 248 4.33 -9.11 8.93
CA ALA A 248 3.01 -9.32 8.34
C ALA A 248 2.33 -10.56 8.89
N GLU A 249 3.04 -11.69 8.95
CA GLU A 249 2.50 -12.97 9.47
C GLU A 249 2.13 -12.88 10.96
N GLU A 250 2.97 -12.26 11.80
CA GLU A 250 2.68 -12.08 13.24
C GLU A 250 1.50 -11.12 13.50
N THR A 251 1.24 -10.18 12.60
CA THR A 251 0.12 -9.22 12.71
C THR A 251 -1.13 -9.62 11.93
N SER A 252 -1.17 -10.86 11.42
CA SER A 252 -2.27 -11.40 10.61
C SER A 252 -2.55 -10.59 9.32
N GLY A 253 -1.52 -9.93 8.79
CA GLY A 253 -1.55 -9.26 7.49
C GLY A 253 -0.93 -10.12 6.38
N GLY A 254 -0.74 -9.50 5.20
CA GLY A 254 -0.17 -10.16 4.02
C GLY A 254 1.18 -9.58 3.62
N PHE A 255 2.08 -10.43 3.11
CA PHE A 255 3.29 -10.01 2.41
C PHE A 255 3.18 -10.35 0.92
N ALA A 256 3.45 -9.37 0.06
CA ALA A 256 3.51 -9.57 -1.38
C ALA A 256 4.72 -8.84 -2.00
N ALA A 257 5.29 -9.44 -3.03
CA ALA A 257 6.36 -8.83 -3.81
C ALA A 257 5.85 -8.51 -5.23
N ALA A 258 5.93 -7.24 -5.62
CA ALA A 258 5.56 -6.79 -6.95
C ALA A 258 6.62 -7.21 -7.98
N LEU A 259 6.15 -7.62 -9.17
CA LEU A 259 7.03 -8.06 -10.27
C LEU A 259 7.20 -6.96 -11.33
N HIS A 260 6.17 -6.13 -11.50
CA HIS A 260 6.12 -5.02 -12.45
C HIS A 260 5.06 -4.01 -11.99
N ALA A 261 5.04 -2.82 -12.61
CA ALA A 261 4.13 -1.73 -12.20
C ALA A 261 2.64 -2.11 -12.20
N ALA A 262 2.18 -2.88 -13.18
CA ALA A 262 0.78 -3.35 -13.20
C ALA A 262 0.47 -4.32 -12.05
N HIS A 263 1.39 -5.23 -11.71
CA HIS A 263 1.21 -6.15 -10.59
C HIS A 263 1.21 -5.40 -9.26
N LEU A 264 2.00 -4.32 -9.13
CA LEU A 264 1.94 -3.44 -7.96
C LEU A 264 0.55 -2.84 -7.79
N ALA A 265 -0.07 -2.33 -8.86
CA ALA A 265 -1.42 -1.78 -8.80
C ALA A 265 -2.44 -2.85 -8.38
N GLU A 266 -2.37 -4.05 -8.94
CA GLU A 266 -3.24 -5.19 -8.57
C GLU A 266 -3.09 -5.57 -7.08
N LEU A 267 -1.85 -5.62 -6.57
CA LEU A 267 -1.57 -5.91 -5.16
C LEU A 267 -2.12 -4.82 -4.22
N LEU A 268 -2.03 -3.54 -4.62
CA LEU A 268 -2.62 -2.45 -3.86
C LEU A 268 -4.15 -2.52 -3.89
N GLU A 269 -4.76 -2.79 -5.05
CA GLU A 269 -6.21 -2.94 -5.20
C GLU A 269 -6.79 -4.09 -4.40
N ALA A 270 -6.03 -5.17 -4.18
CA ALA A 270 -6.45 -6.27 -3.31
C ALA A 270 -6.75 -5.79 -1.87
N HIS A 271 -6.11 -4.70 -1.41
CA HIS A 271 -6.40 -4.09 -0.10
C HIS A 271 -7.69 -3.23 -0.08
N PHE A 272 -8.40 -3.08 -1.20
CA PHE A 272 -9.74 -2.46 -1.21
C PHE A 272 -10.75 -3.29 -0.44
N GLU A 273 -10.60 -4.61 -0.46
CA GLU A 273 -11.46 -5.52 0.28
C GLU A 273 -11.17 -5.40 1.79
N PRO A 274 -12.19 -5.12 2.63
CA PRO A 274 -11.99 -5.05 4.08
C PRO A 274 -11.53 -6.40 4.62
N PRO A 275 -10.52 -6.41 5.51
CA PRO A 275 -10.06 -7.65 6.13
C PRO A 275 -11.18 -8.28 6.97
N GLU A 276 -11.14 -9.60 7.04
CA GLU A 276 -12.04 -10.35 7.90
C GLU A 276 -11.74 -10.02 9.36
N LEU A 277 -12.80 -9.90 10.15
CA LEU A 277 -12.70 -9.81 11.58
C LEU A 277 -12.54 -11.24 12.08
N ASP A 278 -11.45 -11.51 12.79
CA ASP A 278 -11.39 -12.71 13.63
C ASP A 278 -12.69 -12.81 14.44
N ASP A 279 -13.22 -14.03 14.59
CA ASP A 279 -14.46 -14.36 15.33
C ASP A 279 -14.39 -14.03 16.85
N VAL A 280 -13.57 -13.07 17.23
CA VAL A 280 -13.49 -12.48 18.57
C VAL A 280 -14.59 -11.44 18.72
N GLY A 281 -15.82 -11.91 18.56
CA GLY A 281 -16.87 -11.50 19.48
C GLY A 281 -16.39 -11.98 20.85
N ALA A 282 -15.78 -11.07 21.63
CA ALA A 282 -15.63 -11.31 23.05
C ALA A 282 -17.05 -11.53 23.58
N ALA A 283 -17.43 -12.80 23.76
CA ALA A 283 -18.64 -13.17 24.46
C ALA A 283 -18.59 -12.37 25.75
N GLY A 284 -19.52 -11.42 25.92
CA GLY A 284 -19.66 -10.79 27.21
C GLY A 284 -19.86 -11.88 28.27
N PRO A 285 -19.65 -11.60 29.56
CA PRO A 285 -19.89 -12.57 30.63
C PRO A 285 -21.30 -13.21 30.61
N ASN A 286 -22.24 -12.67 29.82
CA ASN A 286 -23.61 -13.14 29.63
C ASN A 286 -23.92 -13.77 28.25
N GLY A 287 -22.92 -14.02 27.39
CA GLY A 287 -23.16 -14.57 26.04
C GLY A 287 -23.79 -13.58 25.04
N GLU A 288 -24.00 -12.32 25.44
CA GLU A 288 -24.39 -11.25 24.51
C GLU A 288 -23.18 -10.72 23.76
N GLU A 289 -23.30 -10.75 22.45
CA GLU A 289 -22.32 -10.21 21.53
C GLU A 289 -22.44 -8.69 21.45
N ARG A 290 -21.49 -7.97 22.04
CA ARG A 290 -21.45 -6.52 21.95
C ARG A 290 -20.77 -6.09 20.65
N VAL A 291 -21.57 -5.87 19.62
CA VAL A 291 -21.10 -5.14 18.44
C VAL A 291 -20.97 -3.66 18.84
N PRO A 292 -19.76 -3.06 18.78
CA PRO A 292 -19.59 -1.66 19.12
C PRO A 292 -20.34 -0.77 18.12
N MET A 293 -21.17 0.12 18.63
CA MET A 293 -21.97 1.05 17.82
C MET A 293 -21.32 2.44 17.85
N GLU A 294 -21.14 3.05 16.67
CA GLU A 294 -20.68 4.43 16.54
C GLU A 294 -21.85 5.34 16.15
N GLN A 295 -21.96 6.48 16.82
CA GLN A 295 -22.95 7.48 16.44
C GLN A 295 -22.50 8.22 15.18
N VAL A 296 -23.35 8.21 14.14
CA VAL A 296 -23.10 8.93 12.88
C VAL A 296 -24.14 10.03 12.67
N GLY A 297 -23.73 11.10 11.98
CA GLY A 297 -24.60 12.20 11.60
C GLY A 297 -24.81 12.24 10.08
N PHE A 298 -26.06 12.41 9.65
CA PHE A 298 -26.43 12.68 8.27
C PHE A 298 -26.67 14.19 8.11
N PRO A 299 -25.69 14.95 7.61
CA PRO A 299 -25.88 16.39 7.44
C PRO A 299 -26.75 16.67 6.22
N ARG A 300 -27.35 17.85 6.20
CA ARG A 300 -28.08 18.38 5.04
C ARG A 300 -27.18 19.34 4.29
N LEU A 301 -27.26 19.33 2.97
CA LEU A 301 -26.63 20.34 2.14
C LEU A 301 -27.29 21.69 2.44
N ALA A 302 -26.47 22.68 2.76
CA ALA A 302 -26.89 24.04 2.99
C ALA A 302 -26.12 24.96 2.04
N VAL A 303 -26.86 25.81 1.34
CA VAL A 303 -26.34 26.84 0.46
C VAL A 303 -26.60 28.17 1.14
N GLY A 304 -25.56 28.97 1.34
CA GLY A 304 -25.68 30.31 1.93
C GLY A 304 -24.82 31.33 1.21
N GLU A 305 -25.22 32.60 1.33
CA GLU A 305 -24.48 33.75 0.78
C GLU A 305 -23.20 34.05 1.57
N ALA A 306 -23.15 33.66 2.85
CA ALA A 306 -21.97 33.79 3.69
C ALA A 306 -20.98 32.65 3.38
N GLY A 307 -19.84 33.00 2.78
CA GLY A 307 -18.76 32.07 2.49
C GLY A 307 -18.13 31.50 3.77
N MET A 308 -17.99 30.18 3.84
CA MET A 308 -17.22 29.50 4.88
C MET A 308 -15.78 29.30 4.40
N LEU A 309 -14.81 29.60 5.25
CA LEU A 309 -13.41 29.24 5.03
C LEU A 309 -13.21 27.75 5.33
N LEU A 310 -12.97 26.98 4.26
CA LEU A 310 -12.52 25.61 4.37
C LEU A 310 -11.09 25.53 4.93
N PRO A 311 -10.66 24.38 5.50
CA PRO A 311 -9.24 24.11 5.80
C PRO A 311 -8.27 24.52 4.69
N GLU A 312 -8.66 24.32 3.42
CA GLU A 312 -7.90 24.76 2.25
C GLU A 312 -7.94 26.27 1.97
N HIS A 313 -8.31 27.11 2.94
CA HIS A 313 -8.44 28.56 2.82
C HIS A 313 -9.35 29.03 1.67
N ARG A 314 -10.27 28.16 1.25
CA ARG A 314 -11.20 28.42 0.15
C ARG A 314 -12.55 28.83 0.71
N LEU A 315 -13.03 30.01 0.32
CA LEU A 315 -14.36 30.48 0.65
C LEU A 315 -15.39 29.76 -0.22
N THR A 316 -16.27 28.97 0.38
CA THR A 316 -17.39 28.33 -0.32
C THR A 316 -18.72 28.73 0.31
N GLY A 317 -19.72 29.05 -0.52
CA GLY A 317 -21.10 29.29 -0.07
C GLY A 317 -21.88 27.99 0.17
N GLU A 318 -21.38 26.87 -0.36
CA GLU A 318 -21.95 25.55 -0.21
C GLU A 318 -21.22 24.77 0.89
N GLY A 319 -21.98 24.03 1.70
CA GLY A 319 -21.45 23.14 2.73
C GLY A 319 -22.51 22.26 3.37
N PHE A 320 -22.10 21.40 4.28
CA PHE A 320 -22.97 20.46 4.99
C PHE A 320 -23.16 20.88 6.44
N ASP A 321 -24.41 21.07 6.87
CA ASP A 321 -24.71 21.46 8.25
C ASP A 321 -24.76 20.25 9.18
N CYS A 322 -23.93 20.26 10.23
CA CYS A 322 -23.88 19.19 11.23
C CYS A 322 -25.22 19.10 11.98
N PRO A 323 -25.84 17.91 12.11
CA PRO A 323 -27.13 17.77 12.78
C PRO A 323 -27.09 18.11 14.27
N ARG A 324 -25.94 17.92 14.94
CA ARG A 324 -25.77 18.07 16.40
C ARG A 324 -25.45 19.50 16.83
N CYS A 325 -24.43 20.12 16.24
CA CYS A 325 -23.97 21.46 16.64
C CYS A 325 -24.24 22.55 15.61
N LYS A 326 -24.84 22.21 14.45
CA LYS A 326 -25.08 23.13 13.33
C LYS A 326 -23.82 23.79 12.77
N CYS A 327 -22.63 23.28 13.09
CA CYS A 327 -21.37 23.66 12.45
C CYS A 327 -21.51 23.38 10.94
N ARG A 328 -21.16 24.36 10.09
CA ARG A 328 -21.03 24.10 8.65
C ARG A 328 -19.71 23.38 8.41
N CYS A 329 -19.77 22.29 7.66
CA CYS A 329 -18.64 21.48 7.25
C CYS A 329 -18.47 21.58 5.73
N GLY A 330 -17.25 21.37 5.25
CA GLY A 330 -16.93 21.45 3.83
C GLY A 330 -17.47 20.27 3.04
N ASP A 331 -16.64 19.24 2.93
CA ASP A 331 -17.02 17.98 2.28
C ASP A 331 -17.40 16.92 3.33
N VAL A 332 -18.27 16.00 2.92
CA VAL A 332 -18.51 14.73 3.61
C VAL A 332 -17.92 13.61 2.75
N PRO A 333 -17.38 12.53 3.34
CA PRO A 333 -17.37 12.18 4.76
C PRO A 333 -16.28 12.93 5.54
N SER A 334 -16.61 13.40 6.74
CA SER A 334 -15.68 14.15 7.60
C SER A 334 -16.09 14.07 9.08
N ARG A 335 -15.23 14.51 10.01
CA ARG A 335 -15.62 14.71 11.42
C ARG A 335 -15.94 16.19 11.63
N CYS A 336 -17.06 16.53 12.28
CA CYS A 336 -17.31 17.93 12.64
C CYS A 336 -16.26 18.38 13.66
N ARG A 337 -15.65 19.54 13.39
CA ARG A 337 -14.58 20.12 14.22
C ARG A 337 -15.03 20.57 15.61
N VAL A 338 -16.32 20.86 15.76
CA VAL A 338 -16.89 21.37 17.01
C VAL A 338 -17.32 20.23 17.92
N CYS A 339 -18.12 19.28 17.41
CA CYS A 339 -18.70 18.22 18.23
C CYS A 339 -18.06 16.83 18.05
N GLY A 340 -17.11 16.67 17.13
CA GLY A 340 -16.42 15.39 16.87
C GLY A 340 -17.26 14.32 16.16
N LEU A 341 -18.55 14.58 15.90
CA LEU A 341 -19.47 13.65 15.26
C LEU A 341 -19.01 13.33 13.84
N ARG A 342 -18.96 12.05 13.47
CA ARG A 342 -18.69 11.60 12.11
C ARG A 342 -19.89 11.91 11.21
N LEU A 343 -19.65 12.70 10.18
CA LEU A 343 -20.63 13.11 9.18
C LEU A 343 -20.47 12.28 7.91
N MET A 344 -21.55 11.70 7.43
CA MET A 344 -21.58 10.90 6.20
C MET A 344 -22.93 11.03 5.50
N SER A 345 -22.97 10.72 4.20
CA SER A 345 -24.21 10.62 3.45
C SER A 345 -24.70 9.17 3.39
N ALA A 346 -26.00 8.97 3.17
CA ALA A 346 -26.55 7.62 2.96
C ALA A 346 -25.91 6.93 1.74
N ALA A 347 -25.53 7.70 0.71
CA ALA A 347 -24.82 7.18 -0.47
C ALA A 347 -23.43 6.61 -0.11
N HIS A 348 -22.74 7.14 0.89
CA HIS A 348 -21.44 6.63 1.32
C HIS A 348 -21.58 5.28 2.00
N LEU A 349 -22.58 5.13 2.87
CA LEU A 349 -22.90 3.83 3.44
C LEU A 349 -23.26 2.84 2.34
N ALA A 350 -24.16 3.21 1.43
CA ALA A 350 -24.61 2.37 0.32
C ALA A 350 -23.46 1.80 -0.52
N ARG A 351 -22.43 2.58 -0.83
CA ARG A 351 -21.24 2.08 -1.57
C ARG A 351 -20.47 0.99 -0.81
N SER A 352 -20.49 1.01 0.52
CA SER A 352 -19.83 0.00 1.34
C SER A 352 -20.62 -1.31 1.44
N TYR A 353 -21.88 -1.35 0.98
CA TYR A 353 -22.71 -2.56 1.04
C TYR A 353 -22.19 -3.69 0.16
N HIS A 354 -21.44 -3.39 -0.90
CA HIS A 354 -20.88 -4.42 -1.79
C HIS A 354 -19.94 -5.39 -1.06
N HIS A 355 -19.31 -4.94 0.04
CA HIS A 355 -18.47 -5.80 0.89
C HIS A 355 -19.29 -6.69 1.83
N ILE A 356 -20.55 -6.33 2.09
CA ILE A 356 -21.46 -7.08 2.97
C ILE A 356 -22.28 -8.08 2.14
N PHE A 357 -22.73 -7.64 0.97
CA PHE A 357 -23.51 -8.40 0.00
C PHE A 357 -22.81 -8.34 -1.35
N PRO A 358 -21.82 -9.20 -1.61
CA PRO A 358 -21.23 -9.28 -2.94
C PRO A 358 -22.30 -9.70 -3.94
N ALA A 359 -22.23 -9.13 -5.14
CA ALA A 359 -23.12 -9.52 -6.23
C ALA A 359 -22.88 -11.01 -6.54
N MET A 360 -23.94 -11.82 -6.43
CA MET A 360 -23.94 -13.24 -6.81
C MET A 360 -23.64 -13.44 -8.29
#